data_AF-A0A381XW53-F1
#
_entry.id   AF-A0A381XW53-F1
#
_cell.length_a   1.000
_cell.length_b   1.000
_cell.length_c   1.000
_cell.angle_alpha   90.00
_cell.angle_beta   90.00
_cell.angle_gamma   90.00
#
_symmetry.space_group_name_H-M   'P 1'
#
loop_
_entity.id
_entity.type
_entity.pdbx_description
1 polymer ?
#
loop_
_entity_poly.entity_id
_entity_poly.type
_entity_poly.pdbx_seq_one_letter_code
_entity_poly.pdbx_strand_id
1 'polypeptide(L)' 'VTGGAGFIGSHIAEYLVQRGDDVTVLDNLTTGKKENLAKINDKINFVNGDIRDYKLLEKLVNDTTSVFHEAALASV' A
#
# COMPACT_ATOMS: atom_id res chain seq x y z
N VAL A 1 -0.30 -3.00 -2.73
CA VAL A 1 0.64 -3.10 -1.60
C VAL A 1 -0.09 -2.69 -0.32
N THR A 2 -0.34 -3.62 0.61
CA THR A 2 -0.86 -3.25 1.94
C THR A 2 0.30 -2.82 2.83
N GLY A 3 0.10 -1.85 3.72
CA GLY A 3 1.16 -1.30 4.57
C GLY A 3 2.15 -0.45 3.76
N GLY A 4 1.71 0.06 2.61
CA GLY A 4 2.58 0.75 1.65
C GLY A 4 3.07 2.11 2.13
N ALA A 5 2.51 2.69 3.20
CA ALA A 5 3.08 3.88 3.84
C ALA A 5 4.09 3.51 4.95
N GLY A 6 4.30 2.22 5.23
CA GLY A 6 5.34 1.70 6.13
C GLY A 6 6.71 1.59 5.45
N PHE A 7 7.72 1.14 6.22
CA PHE A 7 9.11 1.10 5.76
C PHE A 7 9.32 0.20 4.53
N ILE A 8 8.96 -1.08 4.62
CA ILE A 8 9.14 -2.05 3.52
C ILE A 8 8.16 -1.74 2.38
N GLY A 9 6.89 -1.56 2.73
CA GLY A 9 5.82 -1.35 1.75
C GLY A 9 6.05 -0.13 0.84
N SER A 10 6.62 0.97 1.34
CA SER A 10 6.87 2.15 0.51
C SER A 10 7.95 1.93 -0.54
N HIS A 11 8.98 1.16 -0.22
CA HIS A 11 10.05 0.82 -1.16
C HIS A 11 9.56 -0.16 -2.23
N ILE A 12 8.71 -1.11 -1.86
CA ILE A 12 8.04 -2.00 -2.83
C ILE A 12 7.17 -1.16 -3.78
N ALA A 13 6.35 -0.26 -3.24
CA ALA A 13 5.50 0.61 -4.06
C ALA A 13 6.33 1.49 -5.01
N GLU A 14 7.41 2.11 -4.52
CA GLU A 14 8.32 2.93 -5.35
C GLU A 14 8.93 2.11 -6.50
N TYR A 15 9.42 0.91 -6.21
CA TYR A 15 9.98 0.02 -7.22
C TYR A 15 8.96 -0.39 -8.30
N LEU A 16 7.75 -0.78 -7.88
CA LEU A 16 6.69 -1.19 -8.82
C LEU A 16 6.28 -0.03 -9.75
N VAL A 17 6.12 1.18 -9.20
CA VAL A 17 5.85 2.38 -10.01
C VAL A 17 6.99 2.65 -11.00
N GLN A 18 8.25 2.53 -10.57
CA GLN A 18 9.42 2.73 -11.46
C GLN A 18 9.50 1.68 -12.57
N ARG A 19 9.02 0.46 -12.31
CA ARG A 19 8.93 -0.62 -13.30
C ARG A 19 7.79 -0.41 -14.32
N GLY A 20 6.88 0.54 -14.05
CA GLY A 20 5.74 0.87 -14.91
C GLY A 20 4.46 0.12 -14.56
N ASP A 21 4.38 -0.48 -13.38
CA ASP A 21 3.16 -1.14 -12.91
C ASP A 21 2.12 -0.11 -12.43
N ASP A 22 0.82 -0.48 -12.55
CA ASP A 22 -0.27 0.24 -11.87
C ASP A 22 -0.33 -0.21 -10.40
N VAL A 23 -0.19 0.75 -9.48
CA VAL A 23 0.03 0.45 -8.06
C VAL A 23 -1.06 1.08 -7.20
N THR A 24 -1.82 0.21 -6.54
CA THR A 24 -2.67 0.60 -5.41
C THR A 24 -1.94 0.37 -4.08
N VAL A 25 -1.91 1.40 -3.23
CA VAL A 25 -1.40 1.34 -1.86
C VAL A 25 -2.58 1.40 -0.88
N LEU A 26 -2.68 0.43 0.02
CA LEU A 26 -3.64 0.42 1.13
C LEU A 26 -2.87 0.59 2.45
N ASP A 27 -3.19 1.63 3.20
CA ASP A 27 -2.60 1.88 4.53
C ASP A 27 -3.55 2.69 5.40
N ASN A 28 -3.60 2.43 6.70
CA ASN A 28 -4.44 3.16 7.66
C ASN A 28 -3.68 4.27 8.41
N LEU A 29 -2.37 4.42 8.15
CA LEU A 29 -1.47 5.41 8.76
C LEU A 29 -1.33 5.29 10.28
N THR A 30 -1.59 4.11 10.86
CA THR A 30 -1.37 3.89 12.30
C THR A 30 0.11 4.04 12.67
N THR A 31 1.00 3.45 11.89
CA THR A 31 2.47 3.60 12.00
C THR A 31 3.12 4.10 10.71
N GLY A 32 2.44 3.90 9.57
CA GLY A 32 2.85 4.40 8.27
C GLY A 32 2.76 5.92 8.16
N LYS A 33 3.56 6.48 7.25
CA LYS A 33 3.69 7.93 7.02
C LYS A 33 3.52 8.23 5.53
N LYS A 34 2.64 9.16 5.18
CA LYS A 34 2.41 9.54 3.77
C LYS A 34 3.67 10.07 3.10
N GLU A 35 4.56 10.68 3.87
CA GLU A 35 5.84 11.21 3.42
C GLU A 35 6.73 10.12 2.79
N ASN A 36 6.58 8.85 3.21
CA ASN A 36 7.30 7.73 2.61
C ASN A 36 6.91 7.48 1.15
N LEU A 37 5.75 8.00 0.71
CA LEU A 37 5.23 7.87 -0.66
C LEU A 37 5.43 9.15 -1.48
N ALA A 38 6.10 10.18 -0.95
CA ALA A 38 6.16 11.51 -1.56
C ALA A 38 6.68 11.51 -3.01
N LYS A 39 7.58 10.59 -3.37
CA LYS A 39 8.18 10.49 -4.71
C LYS A 39 7.23 9.93 -5.78
N ILE A 40 6.15 9.29 -5.36
CA ILE A 40 5.22 8.56 -6.25
C ILE A 40 3.76 8.91 -5.97
N ASN A 41 3.49 9.98 -5.19
CA ASN A 41 2.15 10.27 -4.69
C ASN A 41 1.10 10.51 -5.80
N ASP A 42 1.56 10.93 -6.97
CA ASP A 42 0.82 11.25 -8.19
C ASP A 42 0.74 10.06 -9.16
N LYS A 43 1.43 8.96 -8.82
CA LYS A 43 1.57 7.75 -9.65
C LYS A 43 0.99 6.51 -9.00
N ILE A 44 0.33 6.66 -7.85
CA ILE A 44 -0.30 5.56 -7.13
C ILE A 44 -1.78 5.87 -6.88
N ASN A 45 -2.58 4.82 -6.80
CA ASN A 45 -3.90 4.90 -6.17
C ASN A 45 -3.73 4.68 -4.66
N PHE A 46 -3.71 5.77 -3.88
CA PHE A 46 -3.62 5.67 -2.42
C PHE A 46 -5.00 5.53 -1.78
N VAL A 47 -5.20 4.43 -1.06
CA VAL A 47 -6.41 4.13 -0.30
C VAL A 47 -6.08 4.22 1.18
N ASN A 48 -6.63 5.24 1.85
CA ASN A 48 -6.60 5.30 3.31
C ASN A 48 -7.66 4.36 3.89
N GLY A 49 -7.23 3.22 4.43
CA GLY A 49 -8.16 2.19 4.89
C GLY A 49 -7.47 1.07 5.67
N ASP A 50 -8.27 0.25 6.34
CA ASP A 50 -7.81 -0.79 7.23
C ASP A 50 -7.92 -2.18 6.60
N ILE A 51 -6.89 -3.01 6.75
CA ILE A 51 -6.90 -4.40 6.27
C ILE A 51 -7.94 -5.28 6.98
N ARG A 52 -8.50 -4.83 8.11
CA ARG A 52 -9.59 -5.53 8.80
C ARG A 52 -10.95 -5.31 8.12
N ASP A 53 -11.06 -4.39 7.16
CA ASP A 53 -12.26 -4.21 6.35
C ASP A 53 -12.29 -5.22 5.19
N TYR A 54 -13.05 -6.30 5.38
CA TYR A 54 -13.21 -7.35 4.37
C TYR A 54 -13.79 -6.84 3.05
N LYS A 55 -14.79 -5.95 3.09
CA LYS A 55 -15.45 -5.46 1.86
C LYS A 55 -14.51 -4.59 1.05
N LEU A 56 -13.70 -3.78 1.73
CA LEU A 56 -12.66 -2.99 1.10
C LEU A 56 -11.62 -3.91 0.43
N LEU A 57 -11.13 -4.93 1.16
CA LEU A 57 -10.15 -5.87 0.61
C LEU A 57 -10.71 -6.66 -0.58
N GLU A 58 -11.94 -7.18 -0.47
CA GLU A 58 -12.61 -7.91 -1.56
C GLU A 58 -12.65 -7.06 -2.84
N LYS A 59 -13.04 -5.79 -2.72
CA LYS A 59 -13.04 -4.85 -3.85
C LYS A 59 -11.64 -4.67 -4.43
N LEU A 60 -10.64 -4.34 -3.59
CA LEU A 60 -9.29 -4.03 -4.06
C LEU A 60 -8.58 -5.25 -4.68
N VAL A 61 -8.79 -6.43 -4.12
CA VAL A 61 -8.12 -7.66 -4.57
C VAL A 61 -8.73 -8.18 -5.87
N ASN A 62 -10.05 -8.08 -6.05
CA ASN A 62 -10.70 -8.53 -7.29
C ASN A 62 -10.20 -7.78 -8.54
N ASP A 63 -9.77 -6.53 -8.37
CA ASP A 63 -9.24 -5.68 -9.45
C ASP A 63 -7.70 -5.76 -9.58
N THR A 64 -7.03 -6.66 -8.85
CA THR A 64 -5.56 -6.69 -8.75
C THR A 64 -4.96 -8.04 -9.18
N THR A 65 -3.86 -8.00 -9.95
CA THR A 65 -3.15 -9.21 -10.40
C THR A 65 -2.25 -9.83 -9.33
N SER A 66 -1.64 -9.01 -8.47
CA SER A 66 -0.64 -9.45 -7.48
C SER A 66 -0.74 -8.66 -6.18
N VAL A 67 -0.59 -9.34 -5.04
CA VAL A 67 -0.66 -8.72 -3.71
C VAL A 67 0.68 -8.87 -2.97
N PHE A 68 1.26 -7.73 -2.58
CA PHE A 68 2.31 -7.64 -1.57
C PHE A 68 1.67 -7.19 -0.25
N HIS A 69 1.76 -8.02 0.79
CA HIS A 69 1.05 -7.82 2.05
C HIS A 69 2.01 -7.53 3.20
N GLU A 70 2.24 -6.25 3.48
CA GLU A 70 3.20 -5.79 4.51
C GLU A 70 2.51 -5.10 5.71
N ALA A 71 1.19 -4.90 5.66
CA ALA A 71 0.45 -4.30 6.76
C ALA A 71 0.40 -5.23 7.98
N ALA A 72 1.09 -4.85 9.04
CA ALA A 72 1.01 -5.50 10.35
C ALA A 72 1.34 -4.50 11.47
N LEU A 73 0.84 -4.78 12.67
CA LEU A 73 1.36 -4.18 13.90
C LEU A 73 2.38 -5.15 14.50
N ALA A 74 3.65 -5.00 14.11
CA ALA A 74 4.72 -5.75 14.74
C ALA A 74 5.06 -5.14 16.09
N SER A 75 5.07 -5.96 17.15
CA SER A 75 5.74 -5.60 18.40
C SER A 75 7.20 -6.00 18.25
N VAL A 76 8.09 -5.02 18.34
CA VAL A 76 9.53 -5.26 18.62
C VAL A 76 9.78 -5.19 20.11
#